data_AF-A0A7C5B8V5-F1
#
_entry.id   AF-A0A7C5B8V5-F1
#
_cell.length_a   1.000
_cell.length_b   1.000
_cell.length_c   1.000
_cell.angle_alpha   90.00
_cell.angle_beta   90.00
_cell.angle_gamma   90.00
#
_symmetry.space_group_name_H-M   'P 1'
#
loop_
_entity.id
_entity.type
_entity.pdbx_description
1 polymer ?
#
loop_
_entity_poly.entity_id
_entity_poly.type
_entity_poly.pdbx_seq_one_letter_code
_entity_poly.pdbx_strand_id
1 'polypeptide(L)'
;MQCIYLFMDGLSLIKLLADENRFRIVEILSEGEMNVTDIFSRLGKEQSLISHHLANMREQGILIARHSGKKVFYSLSVPSLVSFLNEANRLASIISKGPNEEISVFPESKKEKDKEEDFETKIERGED
;
A
#
# COMPACT_ATOMS: atom_id res chain seq x y z
N MET A 1 -26.66 0.70 3.90
CA MET A 1 -26.49 -0.38 2.92
C MET A 1 -25.14 -1.09 3.15
N GLN A 2 -24.90 -1.53 4.39
CA GLN A 2 -23.72 -2.30 4.80
C GLN A 2 -24.14 -3.76 4.78
N CYS A 3 -24.20 -4.33 3.59
CA CYS A 3 -24.45 -5.75 3.42
C CYS A 3 -23.10 -6.40 3.12
N ILE A 4 -22.81 -7.51 3.81
CA ILE A 4 -21.77 -8.48 3.49
C ILE A 4 -20.35 -8.13 4.00
N TYR A 5 -20.14 -8.08 5.31
CA TYR A 5 -18.93 -8.73 5.84
C TYR A 5 -19.25 -10.23 5.86
N LEU A 6 -19.06 -10.90 4.72
CA LEU A 6 -18.96 -12.36 4.74
C LEU A 6 -17.81 -12.68 5.69
N PHE A 7 -17.97 -13.66 6.57
CA PHE A 7 -16.91 -14.13 7.47
C PHE A 7 -15.71 -14.58 6.62
N MET A 8 -14.77 -13.66 6.39
CA MET A 8 -13.56 -13.94 5.63
C MET A 8 -12.60 -14.67 6.56
N ASP A 9 -12.36 -15.94 6.26
CA ASP A 9 -11.36 -16.72 6.98
C ASP A 9 -9.94 -16.42 6.47
N GLY A 10 -8.94 -16.89 7.23
CA GLY A 10 -7.53 -16.65 6.87
C GLY A 10 -7.15 -17.23 5.51
N LEU A 11 -7.73 -18.36 5.10
CA LEU A 11 -7.44 -18.96 3.80
C LEU A 11 -7.98 -18.11 2.65
N SER A 12 -9.18 -17.56 2.80
CA SER A 12 -9.79 -16.67 1.80
C SER A 12 -9.00 -15.37 1.65
N LEU A 13 -8.52 -14.81 2.77
CA LEU A 13 -7.60 -13.67 2.73
C LEU A 13 -6.32 -14.00 1.97
N ILE A 14 -5.70 -15.15 2.25
CA ILE A 14 -4.47 -15.57 1.55
C ILE A 14 -4.74 -15.77 0.06
N LYS A 15 -5.85 -16.42 -0.33
CA LYS A 15 -6.25 -16.58 -1.74
C LYS A 15 -6.48 -15.24 -2.43
N LEU A 16 -7.07 -14.27 -1.73
CA LEU A 16 -7.24 -12.92 -2.24
C LEU A 16 -5.89 -12.22 -2.45
N LEU A 17 -4.91 -12.43 -1.58
CA LEU A 17 -3.58 -11.84 -1.71
C LEU A 17 -2.63 -12.60 -2.65
N ALA A 18 -2.93 -13.85 -2.97
CA ALA A 18 -2.13 -14.72 -3.85
C ALA A 18 -2.27 -14.36 -5.35
N ASP A 19 -2.11 -13.07 -5.66
CA ASP A 19 -2.00 -12.51 -7.00
C ASP A 19 -0.93 -11.41 -6.97
N GLU A 20 -0.05 -11.39 -7.97
CA GLU A 20 1.09 -10.47 -7.99
C GLU A 20 0.66 -9.00 -7.92
N ASN A 21 -0.38 -8.60 -8.64
CA ASN A 21 -0.84 -7.21 -8.65
C ASN A 21 -1.49 -6.85 -7.31
N ARG A 22 -2.32 -7.73 -6.75
CA ARG A 22 -2.99 -7.48 -5.45
C ARG A 22 -1.97 -7.39 -4.31
N PHE A 23 -0.95 -8.25 -4.31
CA PHE A 23 0.14 -8.17 -3.34
C PHE A 23 0.85 -6.81 -3.41
N ARG A 24 1.29 -6.41 -4.62
CA ARG A 24 1.96 -5.11 -4.83
C ARG A 24 1.06 -3.91 -4.56
N ILE A 25 -0.25 -4.00 -4.81
CA ILE A 25 -1.20 -2.95 -4.42
C ILE A 25 -1.16 -2.73 -2.92
N VAL A 26 -1.14 -3.80 -2.12
CA VAL A 26 -1.04 -3.69 -0.66
C VAL A 26 0.30 -3.09 -0.23
N GLU A 27 1.41 -3.48 -0.87
CA GLU A 27 2.73 -2.86 -0.62
C GLU A 27 2.71 -1.36 -0.92
N ILE A 28 2.18 -0.94 -2.06
CA ILE A 28 2.08 0.48 -2.44
C ILE A 28 1.21 1.25 -1.45
N LEU A 29 0.06 0.69 -1.07
CA LEU A 29 -0.87 1.34 -0.14
C LEU A 29 -0.41 1.27 1.33
N SER A 30 0.65 0.52 1.63
CA SER A 30 1.32 0.56 2.93
C SER A 30 2.03 1.90 3.18
N GLU A 31 2.39 2.61 2.11
CA GLU A 31 3.02 3.93 2.17
C GLU A 31 2.01 5.06 2.40
N GLY A 32 0.72 4.80 2.23
CA GLY A 32 -0.35 5.76 2.43
C GLY A 32 -1.48 5.67 1.41
N GLU A 33 -2.47 6.54 1.56
CA GLU A 33 -3.59 6.66 0.62
C GLU A 33 -3.09 7.15 -0.76
N MET A 34 -3.53 6.49 -1.84
CA MET A 34 -3.07 6.80 -3.18
C MET A 34 -4.22 6.80 -4.20
N ASN A 35 -4.14 7.65 -5.22
CA ASN A 35 -5.16 7.66 -6.26
C ASN A 35 -4.95 6.54 -7.29
N VAL A 36 -6.02 6.11 -7.95
CA VAL A 36 -5.96 5.02 -8.95
C VAL A 36 -4.93 5.24 -10.05
N THR A 37 -4.69 6.48 -10.46
CA THR A 37 -3.75 6.82 -11.55
C THR A 37 -2.31 6.54 -11.15
N ASP A 38 -1.95 6.96 -9.95
CA ASP A 38 -0.60 6.74 -9.42
C ASP A 38 -0.35 5.25 -9.17
N ILE A 39 -1.36 4.51 -8.69
CA ILE A 39 -1.24 3.06 -8.44
C ILE A 39 -0.93 2.29 -9.73
N PHE A 40 -1.72 2.46 -10.80
CA PHE A 40 -1.48 1.69 -12.04
C PHE A 40 -0.18 2.12 -12.73
N SER A 41 0.17 3.40 -12.65
CA SER A 41 1.42 3.94 -13.20
C SER A 41 2.63 3.32 -12.50
N ARG A 42 2.60 3.21 -11.17
CA ARG A 42 3.67 2.61 -10.37
C ARG A 42 3.81 1.10 -10.59
N LEU A 43 2.70 0.42 -10.85
CA LEU A 43 2.71 -1.01 -11.19
C LEU A 43 3.16 -1.27 -12.63
N GLY A 44 3.15 -0.26 -13.51
CA GLY A 44 3.45 -0.42 -14.93
C GLY A 44 2.44 -1.33 -15.64
N LYS A 45 1.16 -1.24 -15.25
CA LYS A 45 0.08 -2.09 -15.77
C LYS A 45 -1.07 -1.26 -16.33
N GLU A 46 -1.89 -1.91 -17.14
CA GLU A 46 -3.11 -1.33 -17.69
C GLU A 46 -4.08 -0.88 -16.59
N GLN A 47 -4.64 0.32 -16.75
CA GLN A 47 -5.56 0.92 -15.78
C GLN A 47 -6.80 0.05 -15.54
N SER A 48 -7.34 -0.59 -16.58
CA SER A 48 -8.53 -1.44 -16.48
C SER A 48 -8.32 -2.64 -15.56
N LEU A 49 -7.16 -3.28 -15.67
CA LEU A 49 -6.75 -4.41 -14.84
C LEU A 49 -6.63 -3.99 -13.37
N ILE A 50 -5.90 -2.89 -13.10
CA ILE A 50 -5.69 -2.42 -11.73
C ILE A 50 -6.99 -1.93 -11.10
N SER A 51 -7.84 -1.25 -11.87
CA SER A 51 -9.17 -0.82 -11.39
C SER A 51 -10.06 -2.01 -11.04
N HIS A 52 -9.98 -3.10 -11.80
CA HIS A 52 -10.69 -4.35 -11.49
C HIS A 52 -10.20 -4.97 -10.17
N HIS A 53 -8.88 -5.07 -9.97
CA HIS A 53 -8.32 -5.54 -8.71
C HIS A 53 -8.74 -4.66 -7.52
N LEU A 54 -8.63 -3.33 -7.64
CA LEU A 54 -9.01 -2.38 -6.59
C LEU A 54 -10.51 -2.48 -6.24
N ALA A 55 -11.38 -2.64 -7.24
CA ALA A 55 -12.81 -2.84 -7.02
C ALA A 55 -13.08 -4.15 -6.27
N ASN A 56 -12.49 -5.26 -6.71
CA ASN A 56 -12.62 -6.56 -6.06
C ASN A 56 -12.11 -6.53 -4.61
N MET A 57 -10.91 -5.98 -4.37
CA MET A 57 -10.32 -5.89 -3.04
C MET A 57 -11.15 -4.98 -2.10
N ARG A 58 -11.76 -3.91 -2.63
CA ARG A 58 -12.70 -3.07 -1.88
C ARG A 58 -13.99 -3.81 -1.54
N GLU A 59 -14.54 -4.59 -2.47
CA GLU A 59 -15.74 -5.41 -2.23
C GLU A 59 -15.50 -6.49 -1.18
N GLN A 60 -14.29 -7.06 -1.12
CA GLN A 60 -13.88 -7.99 -0.06
C GLN A 60 -13.52 -7.29 1.26
N GLY A 61 -13.59 -5.95 1.31
CA GLY A 61 -13.40 -5.17 2.53
C GLY A 61 -11.95 -4.96 2.97
N ILE A 62 -10.95 -5.31 2.14
CA ILE A 62 -9.53 -5.08 2.48
C ILE A 62 -9.02 -3.68 2.08
N LEU A 63 -9.78 -2.97 1.23
CA LEU A 63 -9.51 -1.58 0.83
C LEU A 63 -10.70 -0.68 1.15
N ILE A 64 -10.38 0.58 1.46
CA ILE A 64 -11.34 1.69 1.54
C ILE A 64 -11.12 2.58 0.34
N ALA A 65 -12.21 3.13 -0.22
CA ALA A 65 -12.15 4.13 -1.28
C ALA A 65 -12.78 5.44 -0.82
N ARG A 66 -12.12 6.56 -1.13
CA ARG A 66 -12.58 7.92 -0.85
C ARG A 66 -12.59 8.72 -2.14
N HIS A 67 -13.70 9.41 -2.39
CA HIS A 67 -13.79 10.34 -3.51
C HIS A 67 -13.30 11.73 -3.12
N SER A 68 -12.49 12.35 -3.98
CA SER A 68 -12.05 13.74 -3.85
C SER A 68 -12.17 14.42 -5.21
N GLY A 69 -13.30 15.11 -5.41
CA GLY A 69 -13.69 15.65 -6.71
C GLY A 69 -13.87 14.52 -7.73
N LYS A 70 -13.12 14.59 -8.85
CA LYS A 70 -13.13 13.58 -9.92
C LYS A 70 -12.20 12.38 -9.67
N LYS A 71 -11.39 12.44 -8.61
CA LYS A 71 -10.38 11.40 -8.30
C LYS A 71 -10.91 10.44 -7.23
N VAL A 72 -10.51 9.17 -7.34
CA VAL A 72 -10.74 8.13 -6.34
C VAL A 72 -9.41 7.75 -5.71
N PHE A 73 -9.39 7.80 -4.39
CA PHE A 73 -8.26 7.46 -3.55
C PHE A 73 -8.54 6.15 -2.81
N TYR A 74 -7.52 5.30 -2.71
CA TYR A 74 -7.59 4.00 -2.04
C TYR A 74 -6.63 3.97 -0.86
N SER A 75 -7.04 3.29 0.21
CA SER A 75 -6.22 3.00 1.39
C SER A 75 -6.53 1.60 1.92
N LEU A 76 -5.63 1.03 2.72
CA LEU A 76 -5.87 -0.23 3.41
C LEU A 76 -6.96 -0.05 4.47
N SER A 77 -7.96 -0.94 4.50
CA SER A 77 -8.97 -0.94 5.58
C SER A 77 -8.40 -1.44 6.90
N VAL A 78 -7.38 -2.30 6.83
CA VAL A 78 -6.72 -2.93 7.97
C VAL A 78 -5.20 -2.72 7.85
N PRO A 79 -4.62 -1.71 8.51
CA PRO A 79 -3.18 -1.43 8.44
C PRO A 79 -2.29 -2.60 8.89
N SER A 80 -2.77 -3.49 9.77
CA SER A 80 -2.02 -4.67 10.20
C SER A 80 -1.79 -5.71 9.09
N LEU A 81 -2.43 -5.56 7.93
CA LEU A 81 -2.14 -6.36 6.73
C LEU A 81 -0.69 -6.20 6.29
N VAL A 82 -0.11 -5.02 6.49
CA VAL A 82 1.32 -4.74 6.20
C VAL A 82 2.23 -5.65 7.01
N SER A 83 1.93 -5.84 8.31
CA SER A 83 2.69 -6.75 9.16
C SER A 83 2.60 -8.20 8.68
N PHE A 84 1.44 -8.63 8.17
CA PHE A 84 1.28 -9.96 7.58
C PHE A 84 2.15 -10.15 6.33
N LEU A 85 2.19 -9.16 5.42
CA LEU A 85 3.05 -9.21 4.23
C LEU A 85 4.54 -9.25 4.62
N ASN A 86 4.94 -8.44 5.60
CA ASN A 86 6.31 -8.43 6.11
C ASN A 86 6.71 -9.80 6.68
N GLU A 87 5.83 -10.43 7.46
CA GLU A 87 6.09 -11.76 7.99
C GLU A 87 6.12 -12.83 6.89
N ALA A 88 5.24 -12.76 5.89
CA ALA A 88 5.27 -13.66 4.74
C ALA A 88 6.61 -13.55 3.97
N ASN A 89 7.09 -12.33 3.73
CA ASN A 89 8.38 -12.07 3.09
C ASN A 89 9.55 -12.56 3.96
N ARG A 90 9.49 -12.36 5.28
CA ARG A 90 10.48 -12.88 6.23
C ARG A 90 10.55 -14.41 6.16
N LEU A 91 9.41 -15.10 6.25
CA LEU A 91 9.36 -16.55 6.16
C LEU A 91 9.86 -17.06 4.81
N ALA A 92 9.48 -16.42 3.71
CA ALA A 92 9.99 -16.74 2.38
C ALA A 92 11.52 -16.61 2.30
N SER A 93 12.10 -15.59 2.95
CA SER A 93 13.55 -15.41 3.02
C SER A 93 14.27 -16.49 3.85
N ILE A 94 13.63 -16.99 4.91
CA ILE A 94 14.19 -18.07 5.74
C ILE A 94 14.15 -19.38 4.97
N ILE A 95 13.01 -19.67 4.32
CA ILE A 95 12.83 -20.89 3.53
C ILE A 95 13.80 -20.92 2.35
N SER A 96 14.04 -19.80 1.67
CA SER A 96 14.94 -19.73 0.51
C SER A 96 16.42 -19.84 0.87
N LYS A 97 16.82 -19.48 2.10
CA LYS A 97 18.21 -19.57 2.59
C LYS A 97 18.59 -20.94 3.17
N GLY A 98 17.63 -21.83 3.36
CA GLY A 98 17.86 -23.10 4.06
C GLY A 98 18.12 -22.91 5.57
N PRO A 99 18.12 -23.99 6.38
CA PRO A 99 18.00 -23.91 7.84
C PRO A 99 19.22 -23.32 8.60
N ASN A 100 20.29 -22.85 7.94
CA ASN A 100 21.60 -22.69 8.57
C ASN A 100 22.36 -21.36 8.29
N GLU A 101 21.71 -20.21 8.09
CA GLU A 101 22.49 -18.95 8.03
C GLU A 101 21.76 -17.73 8.64
N GLU A 102 22.52 -16.96 9.43
CA GLU A 102 22.07 -15.82 10.23
C GLU A 102 21.36 -14.74 9.38
N ILE A 103 20.26 -14.25 9.94
CA ILE A 103 19.35 -13.32 9.28
C ILE A 103 19.92 -11.90 9.38
N SER A 104 20.54 -11.40 8.31
CA SER A 104 20.73 -9.96 8.12
C SER A 104 19.42 -9.34 7.59
N VAL A 105 18.66 -8.74 8.50
CA VAL A 105 17.42 -7.99 8.25
C VAL A 105 17.77 -6.76 7.39
N PHE A 106 17.18 -6.63 6.19
CA PHE A 106 17.29 -5.37 5.44
C PHE A 106 16.42 -4.28 6.11
N PRO A 107 16.86 -3.02 6.02
CA PRO A 107 16.73 -2.05 7.09
C PRO A 107 15.37 -1.34 7.07
N GLU A 108 15.06 -0.74 8.22
CA GLU A 108 14.01 0.25 8.42
C GLU A 108 13.86 1.20 7.22
N SER A 109 12.59 1.55 6.97
CA SER A 109 12.18 2.70 6.18
C SER A 109 13.14 3.87 6.36
N LYS A 110 13.71 4.35 5.25
CA LYS A 110 14.34 5.66 5.24
C LYS A 110 13.27 6.68 5.62
N LYS A 111 13.35 7.17 6.87
CA LYS A 111 12.66 8.36 7.33
C LYS A 111 12.97 9.52 6.37
N GLU A 112 11.93 10.28 6.08
CA GLU A 112 11.99 11.66 5.61
C GLU A 112 13.11 12.42 6.31
N LYS A 113 13.97 13.07 5.51
CA LYS A 113 14.58 14.36 5.85
C LYS A 113 14.82 15.14 4.55
N ASP A 114 14.47 16.42 4.64
CA ASP A 114 14.89 17.54 3.80
C ASP A 114 14.05 17.85 2.55
N LYS A 115 12.81 18.31 2.79
CA LYS A 115 12.17 19.39 2.02
C LYS A 115 11.59 20.42 2.98
N GLU A 116 12.45 21.02 3.79
CA GLU A 116 12.18 22.25 4.54
C GLU A 116 13.36 23.20 4.28
N GLU A 117 13.41 23.78 3.08
CA GLU A 117 14.24 24.94 2.75
C GLU A 117 13.77 25.45 1.37
N ASP A 118 12.62 26.13 1.33
CA ASP A 118 12.36 27.14 0.30
C ASP A 118 11.15 28.07 0.56
N PHE A 119 10.61 28.13 1.78
CA PHE A 119 9.44 28.98 2.07
C PHE A 119 9.63 30.08 3.14
N GLU A 120 10.81 30.19 3.75
CA GLU A 120 11.18 31.31 4.63
C GLU A 120 12.24 32.21 3.99
N THR A 121 11.86 32.85 2.89
CA THR A 121 12.28 34.24 2.62
C THR A 121 11.08 35.00 2.05
N LYS A 122 9.95 34.86 2.74
CA LYS A 122 8.88 35.86 2.68
C LYS A 122 9.24 36.99 3.64
N ILE A 123 9.27 38.20 3.10
CA ILE A 123 8.67 39.38 3.74
C ILE A 123 9.44 39.89 4.98
N GLU A 124 10.63 40.46 4.76
CA GLU A 124 11.12 41.62 5.53
C GLU A 124 12.02 42.48 4.64
N ARG A 125 11.38 43.39 3.90
CA ARG A 125 11.87 44.74 3.56
C ARG A 125 10.75 45.45 2.81
N GLY A 126 9.79 45.98 3.59
CA GLY A 126 9.04 47.15 3.18
C GLY A 126 9.91 48.40 3.34
N GLU A 127 9.50 49.44 2.61
CA GLU A 127 9.69 50.86 2.94
C GLU A 127 11.11 51.42 2.78
N ASP A 128 11.43 51.89 1.57
CA ASP A 128 11.59 53.32 1.24
C ASP A 128 11.66 53.54 -0.29
#